data_AF-A0A924RW67-F1
#
_entry.id   AF-A0A924RW67-F1
#
_cell.length_a   1.000
_cell.length_b   1.000
_cell.length_c   1.000
_cell.angle_alpha   90.00
_cell.angle_beta   90.00
_cell.angle_gamma   90.00
#
_symmetry.space_group_name_H-M   'P 1'
#
loop_
_entity.id
_entity.type
_entity.pdbx_description
1 polymer ?
#
loop_
_entity_poly.entity_id
_entity_poly.type
_entity_poly.pdbx_seq_one_letter_code
_entity_poly.pdbx_strand_id
1 'polypeptide(L)'
;MKYKYLFIFSTTVLLAFSGCTTNSITGRNQLSLVSETDVLAAANNEYAQFLSANKIVYPNSGNTDANSVSRVGNRIIAAVKKYYASQGKSNELDGYNWEINTVSNNQANAWCMPGGKIVVYTGILP
;
A
#
# COMPACT_ATOMS: atom_id res chain seq x y z
N MET A 1 19.96 -13.05 44.06
CA MET A 1 19.20 -11.83 43.66
C MET A 1 19.84 -11.06 42.51
N LYS A 2 21.16 -10.82 42.51
CA LYS A 2 21.88 -10.09 41.43
C LYS A 2 21.66 -10.65 40.01
N TYR A 3 21.69 -11.98 39.85
CA TYR A 3 21.46 -12.63 38.55
C TYR A 3 20.02 -12.51 38.02
N LYS A 4 19.03 -12.28 38.91
CA LYS A 4 17.62 -12.11 38.52
C LYS A 4 17.39 -10.76 37.84
N TYR A 5 18.01 -9.69 38.36
CA TYR A 5 17.97 -8.36 37.75
C TYR A 5 18.78 -8.28 36.46
N LEU A 6 19.89 -9.02 36.38
CA LEU A 6 20.69 -9.15 35.15
C LEU A 6 19.88 -9.82 34.02
N PHE A 7 19.11 -10.86 34.34
CA PHE A 7 18.27 -11.57 33.37
C PHE A 7 17.10 -10.70 32.87
N ILE A 8 16.45 -9.95 33.76
CA ILE A 8 15.36 -9.03 33.42
C ILE A 8 15.87 -7.89 32.52
N PHE A 9 17.02 -7.31 32.85
CA PHE A 9 17.63 -6.25 32.04
C PHE A 9 18.02 -6.77 30.64
N SER A 10 18.62 -7.96 30.56
CA SER A 10 18.98 -8.58 29.28
C SER A 10 17.76 -8.87 28.40
N THR A 11 16.65 -9.31 28.99
CA THR A 11 15.41 -9.63 28.25
C THR A 11 14.74 -8.34 27.73
N THR A 12 14.78 -7.26 28.52
CA THR A 12 14.22 -5.95 28.15
C THR A 12 15.01 -5.30 27.02
N VAL A 13 16.34 -5.43 27.05
CA VAL A 13 17.22 -4.97 25.96
C VAL A 13 17.00 -5.78 24.68
N LEU A 14 16.80 -7.11 24.78
CA LEU A 14 16.51 -7.95 23.61
C LEU A 14 15.20 -7.55 22.91
N LEU A 15 14.16 -7.24 23.69
CA LEU A 15 12.85 -6.77 23.17
C LEU A 15 12.92 -5.39 22.52
N ALA A 16 13.92 -4.57 22.85
CA ALA A 16 14.08 -3.23 22.28
C ALA A 16 14.70 -3.24 20.86
N PHE A 17 15.35 -4.34 20.45
CA PHE A 17 16.02 -4.44 19.14
C PHE A 17 15.19 -5.15 18.06
N SER A 18 14.04 -5.74 18.37
CA SER A 18 13.23 -6.54 17.43
C SER A 18 12.39 -5.73 16.42
N GLY A 19 12.46 -4.40 16.43
CA GLY A 19 11.64 -3.55 15.55
C GLY A 19 12.30 -3.06 14.26
N CYS A 20 13.61 -3.22 14.09
CA CYS A 20 14.29 -2.70 12.90
C CYS A 20 14.15 -3.68 11.73
N THR A 21 13.52 -3.25 10.64
CA THR A 21 13.38 -4.01 9.39
C THR A 21 14.03 -3.26 8.23
N THR A 22 14.54 -4.01 7.25
CA THR A 22 15.13 -3.44 6.03
C THR A 22 14.17 -3.60 4.88
N ASN A 23 13.86 -2.52 4.17
CA ASN A 23 13.03 -2.57 2.99
C ASN A 23 13.73 -3.37 1.87
N SER A 24 13.07 -4.41 1.39
CA SER A 24 13.61 -5.37 0.41
C SER A 24 14.00 -4.74 -0.92
N ILE A 25 13.41 -3.61 -1.32
CA ILE A 25 13.65 -2.96 -2.62
C ILE A 25 14.64 -1.80 -2.50
N THR A 26 14.48 -0.95 -1.48
CA THR A 26 15.27 0.28 -1.32
C THR A 26 16.48 0.11 -0.40
N GLY A 27 16.55 -0.97 0.39
CA GLY A 27 17.60 -1.21 1.38
C GLY A 27 17.55 -0.27 2.59
N ARG A 28 16.49 0.54 2.73
CA ARG A 28 16.34 1.46 3.87
C ARG A 28 15.97 0.70 5.14
N ASN A 29 16.67 0.99 6.23
CA ASN A 29 16.32 0.51 7.56
C ASN A 29 15.23 1.40 8.17
N GLN A 30 14.18 0.78 8.70
CA GLN A 30 13.07 1.46 9.34
C GLN A 30 12.56 0.67 10.54
N LEU A 31 11.96 1.38 11.49
CA LEU A 31 11.27 0.77 12.62
C LEU A 31 9.87 0.34 12.15
N SER A 32 9.55 -0.96 12.20
CA SER A 32 8.23 -1.51 11.90
C SER A 32 7.59 -2.05 13.17
N LEU A 33 6.61 -1.32 13.69
CA LEU A 33 5.88 -1.67 14.92
C LEU A 33 4.60 -2.46 14.67
N VAL A 34 4.12 -2.46 13.42
CA VAL A 34 2.88 -3.12 12.99
C VAL A 34 3.23 -4.13 11.91
N SER A 35 2.52 -5.27 11.88
CA SER A 35 2.73 -6.28 10.85
C SER A 35 2.22 -5.78 9.50
N GLU A 36 2.86 -6.18 8.41
CA GLU A 36 2.42 -5.80 7.07
C GLU A 36 0.99 -6.30 6.78
N THR A 37 0.63 -7.48 7.28
CA THR A 37 -0.72 -8.04 7.13
C THR A 37 -1.79 -7.17 7.78
N ASP A 38 -1.53 -6.62 8.96
CA ASP A 38 -2.48 -5.73 9.65
C ASP A 38 -2.62 -4.41 8.89
N VAL A 39 -1.50 -3.89 8.34
CA VAL A 39 -1.51 -2.68 7.53
C VAL A 39 -2.32 -2.89 6.24
N LEU A 40 -2.17 -4.04 5.57
CA LEU A 40 -2.95 -4.39 4.38
C LEU A 40 -4.45 -4.53 4.71
N ALA A 41 -4.78 -5.18 5.82
CA ALA A 41 -6.17 -5.33 6.26
C ALA A 41 -6.83 -3.98 6.57
N ALA A 42 -6.13 -3.11 7.31
CA ALA A 42 -6.60 -1.75 7.61
C ALA A 42 -6.78 -0.93 6.31
N ALA A 43 -5.80 -0.98 5.39
CA ALA A 43 -5.89 -0.29 4.11
C ALA A 43 -7.10 -0.75 3.28
N ASN A 44 -7.41 -2.05 3.26
CA ASN A 44 -8.58 -2.58 2.56
C ASN A 44 -9.90 -2.03 3.15
N ASN A 45 -9.99 -1.98 4.47
CA ASN A 45 -11.19 -1.48 5.16
C ASN A 45 -11.40 0.02 4.90
N GLU A 46 -10.35 0.82 5.08
CA GLU A 46 -10.40 2.28 4.82
C GLU A 46 -10.72 2.57 3.35
N TYR A 47 -10.16 1.80 2.43
CA TYR A 47 -10.46 1.94 1.01
C TYR A 47 -11.92 1.65 0.69
N ALA A 48 -12.47 0.56 1.21
CA ALA A 48 -13.87 0.20 1.01
C ALA A 48 -14.81 1.26 1.60
N GLN A 49 -14.49 1.77 2.80
CA GLN A 49 -15.25 2.84 3.43
C GLN A 49 -15.20 4.12 2.58
N PHE A 50 -14.02 4.52 2.10
CA PHE A 50 -13.87 5.69 1.25
C PHE A 50 -14.70 5.56 -0.04
N LEU A 51 -14.61 4.42 -0.72
CA LEU A 51 -15.37 4.18 -1.95
C LEU A 51 -16.89 4.18 -1.71
N SER A 52 -17.35 3.69 -0.56
CA SER A 52 -18.78 3.72 -0.21
C SER A 52 -19.32 5.14 0.01
N ALA A 53 -18.45 6.06 0.47
CA ALA A 53 -18.79 7.45 0.75
C ALA A 53 -18.65 8.38 -0.47
N ASN A 54 -18.09 7.89 -1.59
CA ASN A 54 -17.75 8.73 -2.74
C ASN A 54 -18.34 8.18 -4.04
N LYS A 55 -18.62 9.09 -4.98
CA LYS A 55 -19.16 8.71 -6.29
C LYS A 55 -18.03 8.20 -7.21
N ILE A 56 -18.07 6.91 -7.51
CA ILE A 56 -17.14 6.27 -8.45
C ILE A 56 -17.57 6.56 -9.90
N VAL A 57 -16.58 6.85 -10.74
CA VAL A 57 -16.74 6.94 -12.20
C VAL A 57 -16.16 5.68 -12.82
N TYR A 58 -17.04 4.83 -13.34
CA TYR A 58 -16.64 3.55 -13.89
C TYR A 58 -16.07 3.67 -15.31
N PRO A 59 -15.04 2.90 -15.68
CA PRO A 59 -14.65 2.76 -17.07
C PRO A 59 -15.81 2.19 -17.90
N ASN A 60 -15.86 2.53 -19.19
CA ASN A 60 -16.91 2.16 -20.15
C ASN A 60 -18.30 2.78 -19.89
N SER A 61 -18.42 3.71 -18.95
CA SER A 61 -19.63 4.52 -18.73
C SER A 61 -19.78 5.70 -19.70
N GLY A 62 -18.97 5.77 -20.76
CA GLY A 62 -18.85 6.92 -21.65
C GLY A 62 -17.86 8.00 -21.16
N ASN A 63 -17.30 7.86 -19.96
CA ASN A 63 -16.27 8.77 -19.45
C ASN A 63 -14.87 8.37 -19.95
N THR A 64 -14.25 9.24 -20.76
CA THR A 64 -12.92 9.03 -21.37
C THR A 64 -11.78 9.03 -20.35
N ASP A 65 -11.97 9.74 -19.24
CA ASP A 65 -10.92 9.94 -18.24
C ASP A 65 -10.79 8.72 -17.36
N ALA A 66 -11.91 8.17 -16.89
CA ALA A 66 -11.94 6.90 -16.16
C ALA A 66 -11.36 5.74 -17.01
N ASN A 67 -11.62 5.73 -18.31
CA ASN A 67 -11.00 4.79 -19.25
C ASN A 67 -9.48 4.99 -19.34
N SER A 68 -9.02 6.23 -19.37
CA SER A 68 -7.59 6.55 -19.44
C SER A 68 -6.87 6.21 -18.14
N VAL A 69 -7.46 6.52 -16.98
CA VAL A 69 -6.96 6.14 -15.66
C VAL A 69 -6.85 4.62 -15.54
N SER A 70 -7.90 3.88 -15.89
CA SER A 70 -7.88 2.41 -15.88
C SER A 70 -6.78 1.84 -16.78
N ARG A 71 -6.66 2.35 -18.02
CA ARG A 71 -5.65 1.91 -18.99
C ARG A 71 -4.22 2.18 -18.50
N VAL A 72 -3.94 3.41 -18.07
CA VAL A 72 -2.60 3.82 -17.60
C VAL A 72 -2.25 3.09 -16.31
N GLY A 73 -3.19 3.02 -15.38
CA GLY A 73 -3.02 2.32 -14.11
C GLY A 73 -2.68 0.84 -14.30
N ASN A 74 -3.40 0.13 -15.16
CA ASN A 74 -3.10 -1.27 -15.46
C ASN A 74 -1.72 -1.47 -16.13
N ARG A 75 -1.28 -0.54 -16.97
CA ARG A 75 0.09 -0.57 -17.54
C ARG A 75 1.15 -0.39 -16.46
N ILE A 76 0.92 0.49 -15.48
CA ILE A 76 1.83 0.69 -14.35
C ILE A 76 1.88 -0.56 -13.48
N ILE A 77 0.74 -1.15 -13.12
CA ILE A 77 0.68 -2.40 -12.35
C ILE A 77 1.47 -3.51 -13.04
N ALA A 78 1.28 -3.68 -14.36
CA ALA A 78 2.02 -4.67 -15.14
C ALA A 78 3.54 -4.42 -15.12
N ALA A 79 3.96 -3.15 -15.24
CA ALA A 79 5.37 -2.78 -15.15
C ALA A 79 5.97 -3.07 -13.77
N VAL A 80 5.23 -2.77 -12.68
CA VAL A 80 5.64 -3.07 -11.31
C VAL A 80 5.80 -4.58 -11.11
N LYS A 81 4.79 -5.38 -11.48
CA LYS A 81 4.86 -6.86 -11.39
C LYS A 81 6.07 -7.41 -12.16
N LYS A 82 6.30 -6.90 -13.37
CA LYS A 82 7.46 -7.27 -14.18
C LYS A 82 8.78 -6.90 -13.50
N TYR A 83 8.87 -5.71 -12.92
CA TYR A 83 10.06 -5.26 -12.20
C TYR A 83 10.36 -6.15 -11.00
N TYR A 84 9.40 -6.40 -10.12
CA TYR A 84 9.59 -7.27 -8.95
C TYR A 84 9.96 -8.71 -9.35
N ALA A 85 9.34 -9.24 -10.40
CA ALA A 85 9.72 -10.55 -10.95
C ALA A 85 11.16 -10.57 -11.46
N SER A 86 11.61 -9.52 -12.16
CA SER A 86 13.00 -9.42 -12.64
C SER A 86 14.04 -9.39 -11.52
N GLN A 87 13.63 -8.99 -10.31
CA GLN A 87 14.47 -8.96 -9.12
C GLN A 87 14.34 -10.25 -8.27
N GLY A 88 13.55 -11.23 -8.72
CA GLY A 88 13.27 -12.44 -7.95
C GLY A 88 12.46 -12.21 -6.67
N LYS A 89 11.71 -11.11 -6.60
CA LYS A 89 11.01 -10.62 -5.40
C LYS A 89 9.49 -10.57 -5.58
N SER A 90 8.92 -11.47 -6.38
CA SER A 90 7.48 -11.47 -6.65
C SER A 90 6.62 -11.66 -5.38
N ASN A 91 7.16 -12.37 -4.38
CA ASN A 91 6.52 -12.61 -3.08
C ASN A 91 6.26 -11.31 -2.28
N GLU A 92 7.01 -10.24 -2.53
CA GLU A 92 6.78 -8.94 -1.88
C GLU A 92 5.45 -8.30 -2.30
N LEU A 93 4.83 -8.80 -3.38
CA LEU A 93 3.52 -8.36 -3.86
C LEU A 93 2.40 -9.31 -3.39
N ASP A 94 2.69 -10.30 -2.55
CA ASP A 94 1.68 -11.20 -2.01
C ASP A 94 0.67 -10.42 -1.17
N GLY A 95 -0.61 -10.74 -1.33
CA GLY A 95 -1.71 -10.01 -0.69
C GLY A 95 -2.09 -8.68 -1.37
N TYR A 96 -1.39 -8.24 -2.42
CA TYR A 96 -1.80 -7.06 -3.18
C TYR A 96 -3.00 -7.37 -4.09
N ASN A 97 -4.15 -6.82 -3.72
CA ASN A 97 -5.38 -6.84 -4.51
C ASN A 97 -5.52 -5.49 -5.22
N TRP A 98 -4.83 -5.36 -6.36
CA TRP A 98 -4.75 -4.11 -7.10
C TRP A 98 -6.13 -3.61 -7.55
N GLU A 99 -6.47 -2.39 -7.14
CA GLU A 99 -7.72 -1.74 -7.50
C GLU A 99 -7.43 -0.26 -7.80
N ILE A 100 -7.92 0.20 -8.96
CA ILE A 100 -7.76 1.58 -9.40
C ILE A 100 -9.14 2.13 -9.71
N ASN A 101 -9.57 3.11 -8.92
CA ASN A 101 -10.87 3.74 -9.09
C ASN A 101 -10.73 5.23 -9.38
N THR A 102 -11.59 5.72 -10.27
CA THR A 102 -11.72 7.16 -10.52
C THR A 102 -12.90 7.68 -9.70
N VAL A 103 -12.70 8.78 -8.99
CA VAL A 103 -13.73 9.36 -8.12
C VAL A 103 -14.11 10.76 -8.60
N SER A 104 -15.41 11.01 -8.67
CA SER A 104 -15.97 12.30 -9.07
C SER A 104 -15.78 13.33 -7.97
N ASN A 105 -14.69 14.09 -8.04
CA ASN A 105 -14.35 15.16 -7.12
C ASN A 105 -13.54 16.23 -7.86
N ASN A 106 -13.86 17.52 -7.66
CA ASN A 106 -13.23 18.64 -8.36
C ASN A 106 -11.85 19.03 -7.79
N GLN A 107 -11.43 18.44 -6.68
CA GLN A 107 -10.09 18.66 -6.13
C GLN A 107 -9.03 17.98 -7.02
N ALA A 108 -7.94 18.69 -7.30
CA ALA A 108 -6.78 18.14 -7.98
C ALA A 108 -5.99 17.21 -7.03
N ASN A 109 -6.38 15.93 -6.96
CA ASN A 109 -5.76 14.96 -6.07
C ASN A 109 -5.75 13.53 -6.63
N ALA A 110 -4.79 12.74 -6.17
CA ALA A 110 -4.70 11.30 -6.35
C ALA A 110 -3.87 10.70 -5.21
N TRP A 111 -4.19 9.48 -4.78
CA TRP A 111 -3.50 8.83 -3.66
C TRP A 111 -3.52 7.32 -3.79
N CYS A 112 -2.66 6.66 -3.01
CA CYS A 112 -2.58 5.21 -2.91
C CYS A 112 -2.42 4.76 -1.46
N MET A 113 -2.99 3.59 -1.15
CA MET A 113 -2.78 2.87 0.11
C MET A 113 -2.08 1.52 -0.15
N PRO A 114 -1.48 0.92 0.89
CA PRO A 114 -0.89 -0.42 0.81
C PRO A 114 -1.84 -1.45 0.19
N GLY A 115 -1.28 -2.47 -0.47
CA GLY A 115 -2.07 -3.53 -1.12
C GLY A 115 -2.58 -3.18 -2.52
N GLY A 116 -2.09 -2.08 -3.10
CA GLY A 116 -2.41 -1.70 -4.49
C GLY A 116 -3.75 -0.97 -4.63
N LYS A 117 -4.20 -0.28 -3.59
CA LYS A 117 -5.44 0.49 -3.58
C LYS A 117 -5.17 1.92 -4.03
N ILE A 118 -5.67 2.29 -5.20
CA ILE A 118 -5.34 3.57 -5.85
C ILE A 118 -6.63 4.31 -6.19
N VAL A 119 -6.63 5.62 -5.95
CA VAL A 119 -7.72 6.52 -6.32
C VAL A 119 -7.18 7.75 -7.05
N VAL A 120 -7.87 8.12 -8.11
CA VAL A 120 -7.60 9.34 -8.89
C VAL A 120 -8.88 10.17 -8.94
N TYR A 121 -8.80 11.45 -8.61
CA TYR A 121 -9.98 12.33 -8.67
C TYR A 121 -10.14 12.93 -10.06
N THR A 122 -11.37 13.16 -10.49
CA THR A 122 -11.63 13.82 -11.79
C THR A 122 -11.01 15.21 -11.87
N GLY A 123 -10.88 15.93 -10.76
CA GLY A 123 -10.33 17.29 -10.73
C GLY A 123 -8.82 17.39 -10.98
N ILE A 124 -8.08 16.27 -11.00
CA ILE A 124 -6.66 16.26 -11.42
C ILE A 124 -6.51 15.97 -12.93
N LEU A 125 -7.58 15.55 -13.59
CA LEU A 125 -7.59 15.16 -14.99
C LEU A 125 -7.86 16.40 -15.86
N PRO A 126 -7.27 16.46 -17.07
CA PRO A 126 -7.34 17.62 -17.96
C PRO A 126 -8.71 17.81 -18.61
#